data_AF-A0A815HW84-F1
#
_entry.id   AF-A0A815HW84-F1
#
_cell.length_a   1.000
_cell.length_b   1.000
_cell.length_c   1.000
_cell.angle_alpha   90.00
_cell.angle_beta   90.00
_cell.angle_gamma   90.00
#
_symmetry.space_group_name_H-M   'P 1'
#
loop_
_entity.id
_entity.type
_entity.pdbx_description
1 polymer ?
#
loop_
_entity_poly.entity_id
_entity_poly.type
_entity_poly.pdbx_seq_one_letter_code
_entity_poly.pdbx_strand_id
1 'polypeptide(L)'
;MGSTIAILYSIHSAGKSSLLQALFRLVDQSSTTGSIVIDGIDIGCVSLNQLRSYLSVIPQVPILFCGTLRYNLDPFTEHSDEECLRALEAVQLKQLVSKHPDGLSQIVAGERQLICVARAILKRSHILLIDEATAHVDHATDSMIQNVIADKFGDRTILTIAHRLNTIANSDCILMSEKGEVAYFDVPSNIDLS
;
A
#
# COMPACT_ATOMS: atom_id res chain seq x y z
N MET A 1 -6.22 16.07 -5.40
CA MET A 1 -6.25 14.73 -6.02
C MET A 1 -4.90 14.48 -6.65
N GLY A 2 -4.33 13.27 -6.50
CA GLY A 2 -3.05 12.90 -7.10
C GLY A 2 -1.83 13.35 -6.29
N SER A 3 -1.85 13.16 -4.97
CA SER A 3 -0.74 13.53 -4.09
C SER A 3 -0.20 12.33 -3.34
N THR A 4 1.12 12.29 -3.17
CA THR A 4 1.83 11.32 -2.34
C THR A 4 2.09 11.94 -0.98
N ILE A 5 1.44 11.41 0.05
CA ILE A 5 1.60 11.85 1.43
C ILE A 5 2.30 10.73 2.21
N ALA A 6 3.44 11.04 2.78
CA ALA A 6 4.09 10.19 3.76
C ALA A 6 3.56 10.48 5.16
N ILE A 7 3.33 9.43 5.93
CA ILE A 7 2.95 9.51 7.34
C ILE A 7 4.06 8.89 8.16
N LEU A 8 4.78 9.74 8.89
CA LEU A 8 5.77 9.35 9.87
C LEU A 8 5.12 9.24 11.24
N TYR A 9 5.43 8.15 11.91
CA TYR A 9 5.11 7.99 13.31
C TYR A 9 6.42 8.03 14.09
N SER A 10 6.41 8.73 15.22
CA SER A 10 7.49 8.62 16.20
C SER A 10 7.73 7.15 16.54
N ILE A 11 8.98 6.80 16.86
CA ILE A 11 9.43 5.44 17.21
C ILE A 11 8.65 4.86 18.42
N HIS A 12 8.03 5.75 19.21
CA HIS A 12 7.19 5.40 20.36
C HIS A 12 5.69 5.57 20.11
N SER A 13 5.28 6.02 18.91
CA SER A 13 3.87 6.27 18.59
C SER A 13 3.15 4.99 18.20
N ALA A 14 2.20 4.58 19.05
CA ALA A 14 1.13 3.68 18.68
C ALA A 14 0.15 4.40 17.73
N GLY A 15 -0.39 3.72 16.72
CA GLY A 15 -1.50 4.25 15.89
C GLY A 15 -1.44 4.03 14.38
N LYS A 16 -0.32 3.53 13.82
CA LYS A 16 -0.19 3.18 12.39
C LYS A 16 -1.28 2.23 11.92
N SER A 17 -1.38 1.09 12.60
CA SER A 17 -2.37 0.05 12.29
C SER A 17 -3.78 0.55 12.57
N SER A 18 -3.96 1.39 13.60
CA SER A 18 -5.25 2.00 13.92
C SER A 18 -5.73 2.94 12.81
N LEU A 19 -4.83 3.71 12.18
CA LEU A 19 -5.16 4.54 11.02
C LEU A 19 -5.64 3.69 9.84
N LEU A 20 -4.92 2.61 9.51
CA LEU A 20 -5.34 1.68 8.45
C LEU A 20 -6.70 1.04 8.79
N GLN A 21 -6.87 0.59 10.02
CA GLN A 21 -8.13 0.00 10.49
C GLN A 21 -9.30 0.99 10.41
N ALA A 22 -9.08 2.26 10.74
CA ALA A 22 -10.09 3.31 10.63
C ALA A 22 -10.44 3.60 9.16
N LEU A 23 -9.43 3.74 8.28
CA LEU A 23 -9.61 3.99 6.84
C LEU A 23 -10.36 2.85 6.14
N PHE A 24 -10.07 1.59 6.49
CA PHE A 24 -10.77 0.42 5.95
C PHE A 24 -12.08 0.06 6.67
N ARG A 25 -12.46 0.86 7.69
CA ARG A 25 -13.62 0.63 8.59
C ARG A 25 -13.63 -0.82 9.11
N LEU A 26 -12.52 -1.24 9.70
CA LEU A 26 -12.36 -2.54 10.36
C LEU A 26 -12.74 -2.52 11.85
N VAL A 27 -12.82 -1.33 12.43
CA VAL A 27 -13.28 -1.09 13.81
C VAL A 27 -14.70 -0.52 13.81
N ASP A 28 -15.42 -0.76 14.90
CA ASP A 28 -16.79 -0.27 15.06
C ASP A 28 -16.82 1.26 15.17
N GLN A 29 -17.61 1.91 14.33
CA GLN A 29 -17.80 3.36 14.34
C GLN A 29 -18.45 3.84 15.64
N SER A 30 -19.19 2.98 16.35
CA SER A 30 -19.76 3.33 17.66
C SER A 30 -18.70 3.60 18.74
N SER A 31 -17.48 3.08 18.53
CA SER A 31 -16.35 3.22 19.46
C SER A 31 -15.38 4.35 19.07
N THR A 32 -15.67 5.09 18.00
CA THR A 32 -14.84 6.18 17.48
C THR A 32 -15.58 7.51 17.45
N THR A 33 -14.86 8.60 17.71
CA THR A 33 -15.38 9.97 17.58
C THR A 33 -14.78 10.64 16.35
N GLY A 34 -15.53 11.57 15.75
CA GLY A 34 -15.13 12.25 14.52
C GLY A 34 -15.57 11.52 13.25
N SER A 35 -15.06 11.98 12.11
CA SER A 35 -15.36 11.44 10.79
C SER A 35 -14.13 11.43 9.90
N ILE A 36 -14.13 10.54 8.90
CA ILE A 36 -13.11 10.48 7.86
C ILE A 36 -13.80 10.82 6.54
N VAL A 37 -13.26 11.81 5.83
CA VAL A 37 -13.85 12.33 4.60
C VAL A 37 -12.92 12.04 3.43
N ILE A 38 -13.44 11.43 2.38
CA ILE A 38 -12.73 11.17 1.12
C ILE A 38 -13.52 11.85 0.00
N ASP A 39 -12.87 12.72 -0.78
CA ASP A 39 -13.49 13.50 -1.86
C ASP A 39 -14.76 14.25 -1.44
N GLY A 40 -14.77 14.77 -0.21
CA GLY A 40 -15.90 15.52 0.37
C GLY A 40 -17.03 14.64 0.92
N ILE A 41 -16.90 13.32 0.88
CA ILE A 41 -17.90 12.36 1.36
C ILE A 41 -17.40 11.69 2.65
N ASP A 42 -18.21 11.72 3.70
CA ASP A 42 -17.95 10.92 4.92
C ASP A 42 -18.03 9.43 4.58
N ILE A 43 -16.94 8.70 4.83
CA ILE A 43 -16.87 7.26 4.55
C ILE A 43 -17.85 6.44 5.40
N GLY A 44 -18.36 6.99 6.52
CA GLY A 44 -19.39 6.38 7.35
C GLY A 44 -20.72 6.21 6.63
N CYS A 45 -21.03 7.10 5.68
CA CYS A 45 -22.25 7.08 4.88
C CYS A 45 -22.18 6.15 3.66
N VAL A 46 -21.01 5.56 3.37
CA VAL A 46 -20.76 4.72 2.19
C VAL A 46 -20.79 3.23 2.57
N SER A 47 -21.18 2.36 1.63
CA SER A 47 -21.09 0.91 1.87
C SER A 47 -19.63 0.45 1.97
N LEU A 48 -19.36 -0.59 2.77
CA LEU A 48 -18.00 -1.12 2.95
C LEU A 48 -17.39 -1.62 1.62
N ASN A 49 -18.20 -2.27 0.77
CA ASN A 49 -17.72 -2.77 -0.51
C ASN A 49 -17.32 -1.63 -1.45
N GLN A 50 -18.13 -0.58 -1.51
CA GLN A 50 -17.81 0.61 -2.29
C GLN A 50 -16.55 1.28 -1.73
N LEU A 51 -16.50 1.61 -0.44
CA LEU A 51 -15.30 2.22 0.17
C LEU A 51 -14.04 1.40 -0.14
N ARG A 52 -14.08 0.08 0.11
CA ARG A 52 -12.92 -0.80 -0.08
C ARG A 52 -12.55 -1.02 -1.54
N SER A 53 -13.43 -0.74 -2.50
CA SER A 53 -13.06 -0.73 -3.93
C SER A 53 -12.17 0.47 -4.29
N TYR A 54 -12.30 1.60 -3.58
CA TYR A 54 -11.50 2.82 -3.78
C TYR A 54 -10.13 2.77 -3.09
N LEU A 55 -9.89 1.77 -2.23
CA LEU A 55 -8.66 1.61 -1.46
C LEU A 55 -7.89 0.35 -1.85
N SER A 56 -6.59 0.45 -2.01
CA SER A 56 -5.67 -0.71 -2.05
C SER A 56 -4.64 -0.56 -0.93
N VAL A 57 -4.15 -1.69 -0.44
CA VAL A 57 -3.11 -1.71 0.59
C VAL A 57 -1.98 -2.65 0.18
N ILE A 58 -0.75 -2.19 0.38
CA ILE A 58 0.46 -3.01 0.32
C ILE A 58 0.97 -3.12 1.76
N PRO A 59 0.73 -4.25 2.44
CA PRO A 59 1.07 -4.42 3.84
C PRO A 59 2.57 -4.66 4.04
N GLN A 60 3.03 -4.50 5.28
CA GLN A 60 4.41 -4.77 5.70
C GLN A 60 4.75 -6.26 5.59
N VAL A 61 3.79 -7.12 5.92
CA VAL A 61 3.91 -8.58 5.85
C VAL A 61 2.98 -9.10 4.76
N PRO A 62 3.50 -9.55 3.61
CA PRO A 62 2.69 -10.03 2.51
C PRO A 62 2.15 -11.43 2.83
N ILE A 63 0.82 -11.55 2.93
CA ILE A 63 0.13 -12.82 3.15
C ILE A 63 -0.26 -13.41 1.79
N LEU A 64 0.23 -14.63 1.52
CA LEU A 64 -0.21 -15.45 0.40
C LEU A 64 -0.98 -16.66 0.93
N PHE A 65 -2.06 -17.01 0.26
CA PHE A 65 -2.86 -18.18 0.58
C PHE A 65 -2.30 -19.42 -0.13
N CYS A 66 -2.49 -20.59 0.48
CA CYS A 66 -2.22 -21.87 -0.20
C CYS A 66 -3.07 -21.95 -1.48
N GLY A 67 -2.42 -22.13 -2.63
CA GLY A 67 -3.10 -22.17 -3.92
C GLY A 67 -2.20 -21.74 -5.07
N THR A 68 -2.82 -21.39 -6.20
CA THR A 68 -2.11 -20.96 -7.40
C THR A 68 -1.71 -19.47 -7.31
N LEU A 69 -0.75 -19.06 -8.14
CA LEU A 69 -0.43 -17.65 -8.33
C LEU A 69 -1.64 -16.87 -8.85
N ARG A 70 -2.40 -17.47 -9.76
CA ARG A 70 -3.62 -16.89 -10.30
C ARG A 70 -4.65 -16.58 -9.20
N TYR A 71 -4.87 -17.52 -8.28
CA TYR A 71 -5.74 -17.33 -7.12
C TYR A 71 -5.22 -16.25 -6.18
N ASN A 72 -3.92 -16.22 -5.95
CA ASN A 72 -3.34 -15.20 -5.10
C ASN A 72 -3.43 -13.81 -5.75
N LEU A 73 -3.26 -13.66 -7.06
CA LEU A 73 -3.36 -12.36 -7.73
C LEU A 73 -4.80 -11.83 -7.79
N ASP A 74 -5.74 -12.69 -8.15
CA ASP A 74 -7.13 -12.30 -8.35
C ASP A 74 -8.05 -13.46 -7.87
N PRO A 75 -8.36 -13.50 -6.57
CA PRO A 75 -9.15 -14.57 -5.96
C PRO A 75 -10.63 -14.54 -6.36
N PHE A 76 -11.11 -13.42 -6.90
CA PHE A 76 -12.50 -13.24 -7.32
C PHE A 76 -12.71 -13.42 -8.82
N THR A 77 -11.64 -13.74 -9.57
CA THR A 77 -11.68 -13.93 -11.03
C THR A 77 -12.25 -12.72 -11.78
N GLU A 78 -11.95 -11.52 -11.30
CA GLU A 78 -12.40 -10.25 -11.87
C GLU A 78 -11.54 -9.79 -13.07
N HIS A 79 -10.37 -10.41 -13.26
CA HIS A 79 -9.40 -10.01 -14.28
C HIS A 79 -9.08 -11.15 -15.27
N SER A 80 -8.73 -10.79 -16.50
CA SER A 80 -8.22 -11.74 -17.49
C SER A 80 -6.80 -12.24 -17.16
N ASP A 81 -6.41 -13.37 -17.75
CA ASP A 81 -5.06 -13.90 -17.57
C ASP A 81 -4.01 -12.95 -18.19
N GLU A 82 -4.35 -12.27 -19.29
CA GLU A 82 -3.51 -11.24 -19.90
C GLU A 82 -3.28 -10.05 -18.96
N GLU A 83 -4.31 -9.60 -18.23
CA GLU A 83 -4.17 -8.54 -17.23
C GLU A 83 -3.29 -8.98 -16.06
N CYS A 84 -3.49 -10.21 -15.56
CA CYS A 84 -2.65 -10.80 -14.53
C CYS A 84 -1.19 -10.87 -14.96
N LEU A 85 -0.91 -11.30 -16.20
CA LEU A 85 0.43 -11.36 -16.76
C LEU A 85 1.06 -9.97 -16.90
N ARG A 86 0.32 -8.96 -17.36
CA ARG A 86 0.81 -7.58 -17.42
C ARG A 86 1.15 -7.01 -16.03
N ALA A 87 0.36 -7.34 -15.01
CA ALA A 87 0.66 -6.91 -13.64
C ALA A 87 1.94 -7.56 -13.11
N LEU A 88 2.15 -8.86 -13.40
CA LEU A 88 3.40 -9.57 -13.06
C LEU A 88 4.62 -9.05 -13.84
N GLU A 89 4.43 -8.62 -15.09
CA GLU A 89 5.46 -7.96 -15.90
C GLU A 89 5.90 -6.64 -15.30
N ALA A 90 4.96 -5.82 -14.82
CA ALA A 90 5.25 -4.54 -14.21
C ALA A 90 6.18 -4.68 -12.99
N VAL A 91 6.05 -5.76 -12.22
CA VAL A 91 6.87 -6.05 -11.05
C VAL A 91 8.06 -6.99 -11.35
N GLN A 92 8.41 -7.15 -12.63
CA GLN A 92 9.53 -7.99 -13.10
C GLN A 92 9.45 -9.47 -12.67
N LEU A 93 8.27 -9.97 -12.30
CA LEU A 93 8.05 -11.35 -11.88
C LEU A 93 7.78 -12.30 -13.04
N LYS A 94 7.60 -11.82 -14.29
CA LYS A 94 7.26 -12.68 -15.44
C LYS A 94 8.19 -13.89 -15.59
N GLN A 95 9.51 -13.66 -15.49
CA GLN A 95 10.50 -14.74 -15.62
C GLN A 95 10.49 -15.72 -14.45
N LEU A 96 10.05 -15.28 -13.28
CA LEU A 96 9.95 -16.09 -12.08
C LEU A 96 8.79 -17.07 -12.18
N VAL A 97 7.64 -16.60 -12.70
CA VAL A 97 6.49 -17.46 -13.01
C VAL A 97 6.87 -18.54 -14.02
N SER A 98 7.68 -18.21 -15.03
CA SER A 98 8.17 -19.20 -15.99
C SER A 98 9.10 -20.25 -15.37
N LYS A 99 9.78 -19.94 -14.26
CA LYS A 99 10.71 -20.85 -13.56
C LYS A 99 10.02 -21.76 -12.53
N HIS A 100 8.81 -21.41 -12.09
CA HIS A 100 8.07 -22.15 -11.07
C HIS A 100 6.67 -22.57 -11.56
N PRO A 101 6.57 -23.49 -12.54
CA PRO A 101 5.30 -24.00 -13.03
C PRO A 101 4.49 -24.76 -11.96
N ASP A 102 5.15 -25.30 -10.93
CA ASP A 102 4.55 -26.13 -9.88
C ASP A 102 3.95 -25.35 -8.68
N GLY A 103 3.87 -24.02 -8.78
CA GLY A 103 3.13 -23.17 -7.82
C GLY A 103 3.98 -22.36 -6.83
N LEU A 104 3.28 -21.63 -5.94
CA LEU A 104 3.82 -20.56 -5.08
C LEU A 104 4.70 -21.03 -3.90
N SER A 105 4.90 -22.34 -3.73
CA SER A 105 5.51 -22.91 -2.51
C SER A 105 6.99 -22.54 -2.32
N GLN A 106 7.67 -22.06 -3.37
CA GLN A 106 9.08 -21.65 -3.32
C GLN A 106 9.30 -20.13 -3.30
N ILE A 107 8.25 -19.33 -3.11
CA ILE A 107 8.35 -17.87 -3.22
C ILE A 107 9.00 -17.27 -1.98
N VAL A 108 10.16 -16.63 -2.21
CA VAL A 108 10.97 -15.95 -1.19
C VAL A 108 10.28 -14.66 -0.74
N ALA A 109 10.60 -14.16 0.46
CA ALA A 109 9.89 -13.02 1.07
C ALA A 109 9.78 -11.78 0.16
N GLY A 110 10.83 -11.43 -0.58
CA GLY A 110 10.82 -10.28 -1.51
C GLY A 110 9.83 -10.45 -2.69
N GLU A 111 9.69 -11.67 -3.19
CA GLU A 111 8.78 -11.98 -4.30
C GLU A 111 7.31 -11.94 -3.83
N ARG A 112 7.05 -12.27 -2.55
CA ARG A 112 5.71 -12.11 -1.95
C ARG A 112 5.29 -10.64 -1.92
N GLN A 113 6.24 -9.74 -1.65
CA GLN A 113 5.96 -8.31 -1.67
C GLN A 113 5.58 -7.83 -3.08
N LEU A 114 6.31 -8.29 -4.09
CA LEU A 114 6.03 -7.99 -5.50
C LEU A 114 4.66 -8.51 -5.94
N ILE A 115 4.20 -9.65 -5.41
CA ILE A 115 2.82 -10.14 -5.62
C ILE A 115 1.80 -9.17 -5.00
N CYS A 116 2.05 -8.63 -3.80
CA CYS A 116 1.20 -7.60 -3.22
C CYS A 116 1.15 -6.32 -4.05
N VAL A 117 2.26 -5.89 -4.64
CA VAL A 117 2.30 -4.76 -5.58
C VAL A 117 1.50 -5.10 -6.85
N ALA A 118 1.66 -6.30 -7.42
CA ALA A 118 0.89 -6.73 -8.59
C ALA A 118 -0.62 -6.76 -8.32
N ARG A 119 -1.05 -7.21 -7.12
CA ARG A 119 -2.46 -7.13 -6.68
C ARG A 119 -2.97 -5.68 -6.68
N ALA A 120 -2.18 -4.75 -6.14
CA ALA A 120 -2.55 -3.34 -6.14
C ALA A 120 -2.67 -2.77 -7.56
N ILE A 121 -1.76 -3.16 -8.46
CA ILE A 121 -1.78 -2.75 -9.89
C ILE A 121 -3.02 -3.29 -10.60
N LEU A 122 -3.47 -4.51 -10.29
CA LEU A 122 -4.70 -5.08 -10.86
C LEU A 122 -5.93 -4.31 -10.37
N LYS A 123 -5.97 -4.02 -9.07
CA LYS A 123 -7.10 -3.35 -8.43
C LYS A 123 -7.27 -1.88 -8.86
N ARG A 124 -6.18 -1.17 -9.20
CA ARG A 124 -6.19 0.22 -9.71
C ARG A 124 -7.05 1.19 -8.90
N SER A 125 -6.97 1.09 -7.58
CA SER A 125 -7.75 1.94 -6.68
C SER A 125 -7.35 3.41 -6.75
N HIS A 126 -8.25 4.31 -6.35
CA HIS A 126 -8.00 5.75 -6.30
C HIS A 126 -7.01 6.16 -5.20
N ILE A 127 -6.97 5.39 -4.12
CA ILE A 127 -6.06 5.59 -3.00
C ILE A 127 -5.25 4.31 -2.79
N LEU A 128 -3.93 4.45 -2.75
CA LEU A 128 -2.99 3.39 -2.44
C LEU A 128 -2.39 3.65 -1.05
N LEU A 129 -2.52 2.67 -0.16
CA LEU A 129 -1.88 2.70 1.15
C LEU A 129 -0.68 1.76 1.15
N ILE A 130 0.46 2.24 1.62
CA ILE A 130 1.70 1.48 1.71
C ILE A 130 2.10 1.44 3.17
N ASP A 131 2.08 0.27 3.78
CA ASP A 131 2.43 0.09 5.19
C ASP A 131 3.78 -0.59 5.29
N GLU A 132 4.87 0.18 5.40
CA GLU A 132 6.24 -0.35 5.57
C GLU A 132 6.62 -1.51 4.64
N ALA A 133 6.04 -1.50 3.44
CA ALA A 133 6.10 -2.57 2.45
C ALA A 133 7.53 -3.02 2.10
N THR A 134 8.52 -2.16 2.31
CA THR A 134 9.91 -2.40 1.89
C THR A 134 10.89 -2.55 3.06
N ALA A 135 10.39 -2.68 4.29
CA ALA A 135 11.24 -2.85 5.47
C ALA A 135 12.11 -4.13 5.42
N HIS A 136 11.61 -5.20 4.79
CA HIS A 136 12.20 -6.54 4.78
C HIS A 136 12.73 -6.99 3.40
N VAL A 137 12.83 -6.09 2.43
CA VAL A 137 13.35 -6.40 1.08
C VAL A 137 14.75 -5.79 0.88
N ASP A 138 15.53 -6.35 -0.04
CA ASP A 138 16.82 -5.76 -0.41
C ASP A 138 16.66 -4.43 -1.16
N HIS A 139 17.74 -3.66 -1.25
CA HIS A 139 17.74 -2.33 -1.86
C HIS A 139 17.31 -2.34 -3.34
N ALA A 140 17.67 -3.38 -4.09
CA ALA A 140 17.33 -3.50 -5.51
C ALA A 140 15.82 -3.69 -5.68
N THR A 141 15.22 -4.54 -4.84
CA THR A 141 13.78 -4.80 -4.79
C THR A 141 13.01 -3.58 -4.30
N ASP A 142 13.47 -2.89 -3.26
CA ASP A 142 12.87 -1.63 -2.79
C ASP A 142 12.83 -0.57 -3.91
N SER A 143 13.97 -0.34 -4.56
CA SER A 143 14.07 0.61 -5.69
C SER A 143 13.11 0.26 -6.82
N MET A 144 12.99 -1.04 -7.14
CA MET A 144 12.05 -1.51 -8.15
C MET A 144 10.60 -1.24 -7.73
N ILE A 145 10.21 -1.56 -6.50
CA ILE A 145 8.87 -1.31 -5.97
C ILE A 145 8.53 0.18 -6.05
N GLN A 146 9.43 1.06 -5.60
CA GLN A 146 9.23 2.51 -5.65
C GLN A 146 9.02 3.01 -7.09
N ASN A 147 9.84 2.56 -8.04
CA ASN A 147 9.70 2.93 -9.44
C ASN A 147 8.37 2.46 -10.05
N VAL A 148 7.95 1.24 -9.73
CA VAL A 148 6.67 0.69 -10.18
C VAL A 148 5.50 1.48 -9.60
N ILE A 149 5.58 1.86 -8.32
CA ILE A 149 4.55 2.64 -7.66
C ILE A 149 4.45 4.03 -8.30
N ALA A 150 5.58 4.71 -8.51
CA ALA A 150 5.61 6.01 -9.18
C ALA A 150 5.04 5.96 -10.61
N ASP A 151 5.36 4.91 -11.38
CA ASP A 151 4.86 4.73 -12.76
C ASP A 151 3.37 4.38 -12.80
N LYS A 152 2.90 3.47 -11.93
CA LYS A 152 1.52 2.92 -11.98
C LYS A 152 0.49 3.72 -11.20
N PHE A 153 0.93 4.56 -10.25
CA PHE A 153 0.04 5.29 -9.34
C PHE A 153 0.30 6.80 -9.34
N GLY A 154 1.03 7.34 -10.33
CA GLY A 154 1.36 8.77 -10.38
C GLY A 154 0.16 9.73 -10.48
N ASP A 155 -1.03 9.23 -10.89
CA ASP A 155 -2.29 9.98 -10.91
C ASP A 155 -3.17 9.72 -9.66
N ARG A 156 -2.70 8.91 -8.71
CA ARG A 156 -3.46 8.44 -7.55
C ARG A 156 -2.99 9.10 -6.26
N THR A 157 -3.83 9.02 -5.24
CA THR A 157 -3.43 9.44 -3.90
C THR A 157 -2.66 8.30 -3.25
N ILE A 158 -1.44 8.56 -2.79
CA ILE A 158 -0.60 7.54 -2.13
C ILE A 158 -0.42 7.95 -0.68
N LEU A 159 -0.73 7.04 0.25
CA LEU A 159 -0.52 7.21 1.68
C LEU A 159 0.54 6.20 2.14
N THR A 160 1.75 6.69 2.43
CA THR A 160 2.87 5.83 2.80
C THR A 160 3.15 5.95 4.29
N ILE A 161 2.90 4.88 5.05
CA ILE A 161 3.36 4.76 6.43
C ILE A 161 4.81 4.28 6.40
N ALA A 162 5.73 5.11 6.89
CA ALA A 162 7.15 4.83 6.84
C ALA A 162 7.84 5.03 8.19
N HIS A 163 8.94 4.30 8.38
CA HIS A 163 9.93 4.51 9.45
C HIS A 163 11.30 4.94 8.92
N ARG A 164 11.52 4.88 7.61
CA ARG A 164 12.79 5.24 6.97
C ARG A 164 12.63 6.57 6.24
N LEU A 165 13.53 7.50 6.51
CA LEU A 165 13.56 8.83 5.88
C LEU A 165 13.77 8.76 4.36
N ASN A 166 14.50 7.75 3.88
CA ASN A 166 14.73 7.58 2.44
C ASN A 166 13.43 7.25 1.67
N THR A 167 12.47 6.60 2.32
CA THR A 167 11.19 6.21 1.69
C THR A 167 10.25 7.41 1.52
N ILE A 168 10.44 8.47 2.30
CA ILE A 168 9.54 9.64 2.31
C ILE A 168 10.09 10.84 1.53
N ALA A 169 11.37 10.80 1.14
CA ALA A 169 12.07 11.91 0.49
C ALA A 169 11.37 12.40 -0.79
N ASN A 170 10.67 11.50 -1.49
CA ASN A 170 9.95 11.80 -2.73
C ASN A 170 8.44 12.07 -2.52
N SER A 171 7.99 12.28 -1.28
CA SER A 171 6.58 12.58 -1.00
C SER A 171 6.28 14.06 -1.20
N ASP A 172 5.06 14.41 -1.58
CA ASP A 172 4.63 15.81 -1.69
C ASP A 172 4.53 16.45 -0.30
N CYS A 173 4.02 15.68 0.67
CA CYS A 173 3.88 16.12 2.06
C CYS A 173 4.28 15.00 3.03
N ILE A 174 4.66 15.41 4.24
CA ILE A 174 4.94 14.55 5.38
C ILE A 174 4.04 14.96 6.54
N LEU A 175 3.30 14.00 7.07
CA LEU A 175 2.55 14.11 8.31
C LEU A 175 3.33 13.39 9.42
N MET A 176 3.68 14.09 10.49
CA MET A 176 4.24 13.47 11.69
C MET A 176 3.15 13.32 12.76
N SER A 177 2.96 12.09 13.24
CA SER A 177 2.06 11.81 14.36
C SER A 177 2.81 11.43 15.64
N GLU A 178 2.49 12.14 16.71
CA GLU A 178 2.99 11.89 18.07
C GLU A 178 1.82 11.71 19.04
N LYS A 179 1.84 10.61 19.80
CA LYS A 179 0.82 10.31 20.85
C LYS A 179 -0.63 10.36 20.35
N GLY A 180 -0.86 10.00 19.08
CA GLY A 180 -2.20 9.96 18.48
C GLY A 180 -2.69 11.31 17.93
N GLU A 181 -1.86 12.35 17.98
CA GLU A 181 -2.16 13.67 17.42
C GLU A 181 -1.22 13.98 16.24
N VAL A 182 -1.64 14.92 15.38
CA VAL A 182 -0.80 15.44 14.30
C VAL A 182 0.12 16.50 14.89
N ALA A 183 1.41 16.18 14.99
CA ALA A 183 2.42 17.09 15.50
C ALA A 183 2.96 18.02 14.41
N TYR A 184 3.01 17.55 13.16
CA TYR A 184 3.58 18.28 12.03
C TYR A 184 2.93 17.86 10.72
N PHE A 185 2.77 18.80 9.79
CA PHE A 185 2.33 18.54 8.43
C PHE A 185 2.93 19.58 7.47
N ASP A 186 3.89 19.17 6.64
CA ASP A 186 4.58 20.06 5.71
C ASP A 186 5.29 19.29 4.59
N VAL A 187 5.92 20.00 3.65
CA VAL A 187 6.75 19.42 2.58
C VAL A 187 8.10 18.89 3.12
N PRO A 188 8.72 17.88 2.47
CA PRO A 188 9.98 17.30 2.94
C PRO A 188 11.15 18.27 3.05
N SER A 189 11.22 19.30 2.19
CA SER A 189 12.31 20.29 2.20
C SER A 189 12.37 21.13 3.47
N ASN A 190 11.29 21.16 4.26
CA ASN A 190 11.20 21.92 5.49
C ASN A 190 11.56 21.08 6.73
N ILE A 191 11.78 19.78 6.56
CA ILE A 191 12.20 18.91 7.66
C ILE A 191 13.72 18.90 7.73
N ASP A 192 14.25 19.39 8.85
CA ASP A 192 15.67 19.24 9.15
C ASP A 192 15.92 17.78 9.55
N LEU A 193 16.49 16.99 8.64
CA LEU A 193 16.80 15.57 8.83
C LEU A 193 18.19 15.34 9.44
N SER A 194 18.83 16.40 9.95
CA SER A 194 20.18 16.38 10.55
C SER A 194 20.19 15.87 11.99
#